data_AF-A0A1G1PGE4-F1
#
_entry.id   AF-A0A1G1PGE4-F1
#
_cell.length_a   1.000
_cell.length_b   1.000
_cell.length_c   1.000
_cell.angle_alpha   90.00
_cell.angle_beta   90.00
_cell.angle_gamma   90.00
#
_symmetry.space_group_name_H-M   'P 1'
#
loop_
_entity.id
_entity.type
_entity.pdbx_description
1 polymer ?
#
loop_
_entity_poly.entity_id
_entity_poly.type
_entity_poly.pdbx_seq_one_letter_code
_entity_poly.pdbx_strand_id
1 'polypeptide(L)' 'MTELDGMTDQELVQKAAALKQQLFQLRVQAKLGRLEKGHELRAVRRDIARVLTAQNAKARRTPQVAA' A
#
# COMPACT_ATOMS: atom_id res chain seq x y z
N MET A 1 -13.03 0.51 -3.98
CA MET A 1 -12.22 -0.45 -4.77
C MET A 1 -11.78 0.14 -6.11
N THR A 2 -12.46 1.17 -6.62
CA THR A 2 -12.26 1.75 -7.97
C THR A 2 -11.10 2.74 -8.12
N GLU A 3 -10.61 3.35 -7.04
CA GLU A 3 -9.54 4.38 -7.16
C GLU A 3 -8.14 3.82 -7.44
N LEU A 4 -7.86 2.56 -7.09
CA LEU A 4 -6.53 1.96 -7.29
C LEU A 4 -6.34 1.42 -8.72
N ASP A 5 -7.43 1.06 -9.42
CA ASP A 5 -7.37 0.59 -10.81
C ASP A 5 -7.02 1.71 -11.80
N GLY A 6 -7.39 2.96 -11.49
CA GLY A 6 -7.10 4.13 -12.32
C GLY A 6 -5.66 4.67 -12.21
N MET A 7 -4.90 4.27 -11.19
CA MET A 7 -3.53 4.77 -10.94
C MET A 7 -2.50 4.06 -11.83
N THR A 8 -1.53 4.78 -12.38
CA THR A 8 -0.42 4.19 -13.13
C THR A 8 0.47 3.30 -12.24
N ASP A 9 1.25 2.39 -12.84
CA ASP A 9 2.16 1.52 -12.07
C ASP A 9 3.14 2.32 -11.20
N GLN A 10 3.62 3.46 -11.71
CA GLN A 10 4.50 4.37 -10.97
C GLN A 10 3.80 5.00 -9.76
N GLU A 11 2.55 5.44 -9.91
CA GLU A 11 1.76 5.99 -8.80
C GLU A 11 1.48 4.93 -7.74
N LEU A 12 1.20 3.68 -8.14
CA LEU A 12 1.02 2.58 -7.20
C LEU A 12 2.30 2.29 -6.41
N VAL A 13 3.47 2.35 -7.05
CA VAL A 13 4.78 2.21 -6.36
C VAL A 13 5.00 3.34 -5.36
N GLN A 14 4.74 4.59 -5.75
CA GLN A 14 4.88 5.73 -4.86
C GLN A 14 3.91 5.65 -3.67
N LYS A 15 2.66 5.25 -3.91
CA LYS A 15 1.65 5.08 -2.87
C LYS A 15 2.02 3.96 -1.90
N ALA A 16 2.56 2.84 -2.41
CA ALA A 16 3.08 1.76 -1.58
C ALA A 16 4.25 2.22 -0.70
N ALA A 17 5.16 3.05 -1.24
CA ALA A 17 6.28 3.61 -0.49
C ALA A 17 5.81 4.56 0.63
N ALA A 18 4.87 5.45 0.32
CA ALA A 18 4.28 6.36 1.31
C ALA A 18 3.59 5.61 2.45
N LEU A 19 2.76 4.60 2.13
CA LEU A 19 2.08 3.78 3.13
C LEU A 19 3.06 2.97 4.01
N LYS A 20 4.19 2.51 3.45
CA LYS A 20 5.25 1.84 4.22
C LYS A 20 5.94 2.80 5.20
N GLN A 21 6.19 4.04 4.80
CA GLN A 21 6.73 5.05 5.72
C GLN A 21 5.73 5.38 6.84
N GLN A 22 4.44 5.54 6.51
CA GLN A 22 3.40 5.75 7.50
C GLN A 22 3.32 4.56 8.49
N LEU A 23 3.43 3.32 7.99
CA LEU A 23 3.47 2.13 8.84
C LEU A 23 4.69 2.12 9.77
N PHE A 24 5.86 2.58 9.29
CA PHE A 24 7.06 2.70 10.12
C PHE A 24 6.83 3.71 11.24
N GLN A 25 6.30 4.89 10.92
CA GLN A 25 5.97 5.93 11.90
C GLN A 25 5.00 5.40 12.97
N LEU A 26 3.93 4.73 12.55
CA LEU A 26 2.95 4.11 13.44
C LEU A 26 3.56 3.01 14.31
N ARG A 27 4.51 2.21 13.79
CA ARG A 27 5.23 1.20 14.58
C ARG A 27 6.13 1.83 15.63
N VAL A 28 6.81 2.93 15.30
CA VAL A 28 7.62 3.68 16.26
C VAL A 28 6.73 4.26 17.36
N GLN A 29 5.61 4.88 17.00
CA GLN A 29 4.62 5.40 17.96
C GLN A 29 4.01 4.30 18.85
N ALA A 30 3.73 3.12 18.27
CA ALA A 30 3.29 1.93 19.00
C ALA A 30 4.32 1.48 20.02
N LYS A 31 5.60 1.44 19.64
CA LYS A 31 6.70 1.05 20.52
C LYS A 31 6.94 2.08 21.64
N LEU A 32 6.67 3.36 21.37
CA LEU A 32 6.73 4.45 22.35
C LEU A 32 5.52 4.47 23.30
N GLY A 33 4.53 3.59 23.12
CA GLY A 33 3.33 3.53 23.96
C GLY A 33 2.38 4.73 23.78
N ARG A 34 2.56 5.54 22.73
CA ARG A 34 1.76 6.74 22.43
C ARG A 34 0.76 6.53 21.29
N LEU A 35 0.46 5.27 20.98
CA LEU A 35 -0.43 4.95 19.87
C LEU A 35 -1.89 5.09 20.30
N GLU A 36 -2.45 6.28 20.08
CA GLU A 36 -3.84 6.59 20.44
C GLU A 36 -4.86 5.75 19.65
N LYS A 37 -4.51 5.34 18.43
CA LYS A 37 -5.41 4.65 17.51
C LYS A 37 -4.80 3.35 16.98
N GLY A 38 -4.83 2.30 17.82
CA GLY A 38 -4.33 0.96 17.45
C GLY A 38 -4.95 0.33 16.19
N HIS A 39 -6.14 0.79 15.77
CA HIS A 39 -6.78 0.33 14.54
C HIS A 39 -6.11 0.88 13.27
N GLU A 40 -5.42 2.01 13.32
CA GLU A 40 -4.73 2.59 12.16
C GLU A 40 -3.62 1.68 11.65
N LEU A 41 -2.91 1.00 12.55
CA LEU A 41 -1.85 0.06 12.17
C LEU A 41 -2.41 -1.12 11.34
N ARG A 42 -3.64 -1.56 11.65
CA ARG A 42 -4.37 -2.56 10.86
C ARG A 42 -4.94 -1.99 9.56
N ALA A 43 -5.35 -0.72 9.56
CA ALA A 43 -5.83 -0.04 8.35
C ALA A 43 -4.71 0.12 7.32
N VAL A 44 -3.57 0.70 7.71
CA VAL A 44 -2.41 0.91 6.82
C VAL A 44 -1.89 -0.42 6.27
N ARG A 45 -1.84 -1.48 7.08
CA ARG A 45 -1.48 -2.83 6.58
C ARG A 45 -2.43 -3.33 5.49
N ARG A 46 -3.74 -3.11 5.64
CA ARG A 46 -4.74 -3.49 4.63
C ARG A 46 -4.59 -2.67 3.36
N ASP A 47 -4.29 -1.38 3.48
CA ASP A 47 -4.11 -0.52 2.31
C ASP A 47 -2.85 -0.88 1.52
N ILE A 48 -1.75 -1.21 2.19
CA ILE A 48 -0.55 -1.76 1.53
C ILE A 48 -0.89 -3.05 0.77
N ALA A 49 -1.63 -3.96 1.39
CA ALA A 49 -2.03 -5.21 0.75
C ALA A 49 -2.89 -4.95 -0.50
N ARG A 50 -3.85 -4.02 -0.44
CA ARG A 50 -4.68 -3.64 -1.59
C ARG A 50 -3.87 -3.06 -2.74
N VAL A 51 -2.90 -2.19 -2.45
CA VAL A 51 -2.01 -1.61 -3.47
C VAL A 51 -1.16 -2.70 -4.14
N LEU A 52 -0.58 -3.62 -3.35
CA LEU A 52 0.19 -4.74 -3.90
C LEU A 52 -0.68 -5.70 -4.72
N THR A 53 -1.92 -5.95 -4.30
CA THR A 53 -2.88 -6.74 -5.08
C THR A 53 -3.23 -6.04 -6.39
N ALA A 54 -3.44 -4.73 -6.39
CA ALA A 54 -3.70 -3.96 -7.61
C ALA A 54 -2.51 -4.02 -8.58
N GLN A 55 -1.28 -3.87 -8.08
CA GLN A 55 -0.06 -4.04 -8.90
C GLN A 55 0.03 -5.44 -9.51
N ASN A 56 -0.20 -6.48 -8.72
CA ASN A 56 -0.21 -7.86 -9.22
C ASN A 56 -1.33 -8.12 -10.23
N ALA A 57 -2.51 -7.53 -10.03
CA ALA A 57 -3.63 -7.64 -10.96
C ALA A 57 -3.31 -6.96 -12.29
N LYS A 58 -2.66 -5.78 -12.27
CA LYS A 58 -2.16 -5.10 -13.47
C LYS A 58 -1.08 -5.89 -14.18
N ALA A 59 -0.08 -6.39 -13.45
CA ALA A 59 0.98 -7.23 -14.02
C ALA A 59 0.44 -8.52 -14.68
N ARG A 60 -0.67 -9.07 -14.19
CA ARG A 60 -1.35 -10.22 -14.82
C ARG A 60 -2.23 -9.83 -16.02
N ARG A 61 -2.80 -8.63 -16.01
CA ARG A 61 -3.72 -8.11 -17.03
C ARG A 61 -3.01 -7.49 -18.21
N THR A 62 -1.79 -7.00 -18.00
CA THR A 62 -0.83 -6.70 -19.06
C THR A 62 0.01 -7.98 -19.23
N PRO A 63 -0.40 -8.96 -20.06
CA PRO A 63 0.60 -9.88 -20.57
C PRO A 63 1.58 -8.99 -21.31
N GLN A 64 2.76 -8.76 -20.73
CA GLN A 64 3.84 -8.15 -21.47
C GLN A 64 4.24 -9.15 -22.55
N VAL A 65 3.50 -9.10 -23.66
CA VAL A 65 3.91 -9.60 -24.96
C VAL A 65 5.02 -8.64 -25.39
N ALA A 66 6.25 -9.06 -25.17
CA ALA A 66 7.46 -8.61 -25.84
C ALA A 66 8.46 -9.75 -25.61
N ALA A 67 8.58 -10.68 -26.56
CA ALA A 67 9.54 -10.59 -27.68
C ALA A 67 10.97 -10.81 -27.17
#